data_AF-A0A318HJI7-F1
#
_entry.id   AF-A0A318HJI7-F1
#
_cell.length_a   1.000
_cell.length_b   1.000
_cell.length_c   1.000
_cell.angle_alpha   90.00
_cell.angle_beta   90.00
_cell.angle_gamma   90.00
#
_symmetry.space_group_name_H-M   'P 1'
#
loop_
_entity.id
_entity.type
_entity.pdbx_description
1 polymer ?
#
loop_
_entity_poly.entity_id
_entity_poly.type
_entity_poly.pdbx_seq_one_letter_code
_entity_poly.pdbx_strand_id
1 'polypeptide(L)'
;MTNIGTATRTCAIGVVIAASVLLSGCVSTVSGTAVRAHNAAPVNVPPLTAAKLDHVLLSIGELNGIVGSTQMKVTSELEEMTDHSGEVSDPDCLGAIYGAEEPVFAGSGWTALRDQVAREPGEDNEHWVEQTAVLYPSAEKAQKFFDESKNSWQKCAGSSVSVDDGAATYLWQIDSLTAEDNLITQMTAQEDAQGWGCQHAMSVVSNVIIEAWACGYSIKDEAATLANEMTDNAAKK
;
A
#
# COMPACT_ATOMS: atom_id res chain seq x y z
N MET A 1 -64.61 0.24 57.01
CA MET A 1 -65.54 -0.83 56.61
C MET A 1 -66.42 -0.30 55.49
N THR A 2 -67.00 -1.22 54.71
CA THR A 2 -68.18 -1.05 53.85
C THR A 2 -68.03 -0.30 52.52
N ASN A 3 -67.96 -1.13 51.47
CA ASN A 3 -68.51 -0.93 50.12
C ASN A 3 -70.01 -0.59 50.18
N ILE A 4 -70.45 0.50 49.53
CA ILE A 4 -71.79 0.76 48.93
C ILE A 4 -71.54 1.96 47.97
N GLY A 5 -71.98 2.09 46.72
CA GLY A 5 -72.97 1.42 45.88
C GLY A 5 -73.47 2.45 44.85
N THR A 6 -73.20 2.17 43.56
CA THR A 6 -74.01 2.45 42.35
C THR A 6 -74.67 3.82 42.05
N ALA A 7 -74.25 4.38 40.90
CA ALA A 7 -75.02 4.96 39.78
C ALA A 7 -75.73 6.34 39.99
N THR A 8 -75.72 7.30 39.06
CA THR A 8 -76.14 7.19 37.65
C THR A 8 -75.83 8.47 36.84
N ARG A 9 -75.23 8.29 35.65
CA ARG A 9 -75.33 9.04 34.37
C ARG A 9 -75.30 10.57 34.35
N THR A 10 -74.36 11.14 33.60
CA THR A 10 -74.69 11.82 32.33
C THR A 10 -73.48 11.84 31.38
N CYS A 11 -73.73 11.52 30.12
CA CYS A 11 -72.80 11.60 28.99
C CYS A 11 -72.42 13.05 28.70
N ALA A 12 -71.17 13.32 28.33
CA ALA A 12 -70.79 13.45 26.92
C ALA A 12 -69.39 14.08 26.78
N ILE A 13 -68.45 13.26 26.29
CA ILE A 13 -67.51 13.54 25.21
C ILE A 13 -66.75 14.88 25.28
N GLY A 14 -65.53 14.82 25.82
CA GLY A 14 -64.46 15.75 25.52
C GLY A 14 -63.23 14.96 25.06
N VAL A 15 -62.95 15.00 23.76
CA VAL A 15 -61.82 14.33 23.10
C VAL A 15 -60.51 14.99 23.56
N VAL A 16 -59.63 14.24 24.23
CA VAL A 16 -58.26 14.67 24.53
C VAL A 16 -57.37 14.25 23.36
N ILE A 17 -57.07 15.19 22.47
CA ILE A 17 -56.07 14.99 21.41
C ILE A 17 -54.69 15.18 22.04
N ALA A 18 -53.97 14.08 22.23
CA ALA A 18 -52.56 14.10 22.59
C ALA A 18 -51.73 14.51 21.35
N ALA A 19 -51.19 15.73 21.37
CA ALA A 19 -50.28 16.21 20.33
C ALA A 19 -48.85 15.72 20.63
N SER A 20 -48.49 14.57 20.08
CA SER A 20 -47.11 14.09 20.02
C SER A 20 -46.37 14.86 18.91
N VAL A 21 -45.48 15.77 19.30
CA VAL A 21 -44.63 16.51 18.34
C VAL A 21 -43.56 15.55 17.82
N LEU A 22 -43.73 15.07 16.59
CA LEU A 22 -42.69 14.37 15.83
C LEU A 22 -41.69 15.43 15.33
N LEU A 23 -40.51 15.46 15.91
CA LEU A 23 -39.35 16.17 15.35
C LEU A 23 -38.89 15.42 14.10
N SER A 24 -39.52 15.69 12.95
CA SER A 24 -39.00 15.28 11.64
C SER A 24 -37.79 16.16 11.30
N GLY A 25 -36.60 15.74 11.70
CA GLY A 25 -35.37 16.35 11.22
C GLY A 25 -35.28 16.15 9.70
N CYS A 26 -35.22 17.23 8.94
CA CYS A 26 -34.99 17.19 7.51
C CYS A 26 -33.56 16.70 7.24
N VAL A 27 -33.38 15.40 6.99
CA VAL A 27 -32.17 14.90 6.34
C VAL A 27 -32.20 15.42 4.90
N SER A 28 -31.26 16.32 4.60
CA SER A 28 -30.99 16.71 3.22
C SER A 28 -30.02 15.69 2.66
N THR A 29 -30.50 14.67 1.95
CA THR A 29 -29.61 13.83 1.14
C THR A 29 -29.23 14.62 -0.09
N VAL A 30 -28.00 15.11 -0.13
CA VAL A 30 -27.45 15.69 -1.36
C VAL A 30 -27.23 14.54 -2.33
N SER A 31 -27.86 14.59 -3.49
CA SER A 31 -27.57 13.67 -4.59
C SER A 31 -26.18 13.98 -5.13
N GLY A 32 -25.16 13.36 -4.54
CA GLY A 32 -23.81 13.31 -5.07
C GLY A 32 -23.57 11.92 -5.67
N THR A 33 -23.17 11.86 -6.93
CA THR A 33 -22.50 10.66 -7.44
C THR A 33 -21.13 10.59 -6.76
N ALA A 34 -20.90 9.54 -5.96
CA ALA A 34 -19.58 9.25 -5.43
C ALA A 34 -18.64 8.99 -6.61
N VAL A 35 -17.72 9.91 -6.86
CA VAL A 35 -16.65 9.73 -7.84
C VAL A 35 -15.48 9.12 -7.08
N ARG A 36 -14.97 8.01 -7.60
CA ARG A 36 -13.79 7.33 -7.05
C ARG A 36 -12.58 8.28 -7.12
N ALA A 37 -11.80 8.36 -6.04
CA ALA A 37 -10.53 9.08 -6.06
C ALA A 37 -9.62 8.49 -7.15
N HIS A 38 -8.80 9.31 -7.79
CA HIS A 38 -8.00 8.91 -8.96
C HIS A 38 -7.09 7.69 -8.70
N ASN A 39 -6.78 7.38 -7.43
CA ASN A 39 -5.87 6.32 -7.01
C ASN A 39 -6.50 5.27 -6.08
N ALA A 40 -7.84 5.17 -6.01
CA ALA A 40 -8.44 4.15 -5.13
C ALA A 40 -8.23 2.75 -5.70
N ALA A 41 -7.78 1.79 -4.88
CA ALA A 41 -7.60 0.38 -5.25
C ALA A 41 -8.85 -0.21 -5.95
N PRO A 42 -8.72 -0.95 -7.05
CA PRO A 42 -9.84 -1.68 -7.67
C PRO A 42 -10.58 -2.56 -6.67
N VAL A 43 -11.92 -2.42 -6.58
CA VAL A 43 -12.75 -3.29 -5.72
C VAL A 43 -13.19 -4.53 -6.50
N ASN A 44 -13.11 -5.70 -5.86
CA ASN A 44 -13.49 -7.03 -6.39
C ASN A 44 -12.56 -7.59 -7.49
N VAL A 45 -11.25 -7.49 -7.30
CA VAL A 45 -10.27 -8.21 -8.15
C VAL A 45 -10.27 -9.70 -7.78
N PRO A 46 -10.57 -10.63 -8.70
CA PRO A 46 -10.49 -12.07 -8.43
C PRO A 46 -9.06 -12.48 -8.05
N PRO A 47 -8.86 -13.53 -7.23
CA PRO A 47 -7.52 -14.01 -6.92
C PRO A 47 -6.72 -14.33 -8.19
N LEU A 48 -5.48 -13.85 -8.23
CA LEU A 48 -4.53 -14.09 -9.30
C LEU A 48 -3.90 -15.49 -9.13
N THR A 49 -3.32 -15.96 -10.23
CA THR A 49 -2.48 -17.16 -10.27
C THR A 49 -1.04 -16.75 -10.60
N ALA A 50 -0.07 -17.63 -10.34
CA ALA A 50 1.34 -17.35 -10.64
C ALA A 50 1.58 -16.95 -12.11
N ALA A 51 0.84 -17.55 -13.04
CA ALA A 51 0.92 -17.25 -14.48
C ALA A 51 0.49 -15.82 -14.86
N LYS A 52 -0.10 -15.05 -13.92
CA LYS A 52 -0.51 -13.67 -14.15
C LYS A 52 0.48 -12.65 -13.57
N LEU A 53 1.49 -13.06 -12.81
CA LEU A 53 2.41 -12.12 -12.15
C LEU A 53 3.23 -11.29 -13.15
N ASP A 54 3.67 -11.88 -14.27
CA ASP A 54 4.40 -11.14 -15.32
C ASP A 54 3.57 -9.98 -15.90
N HIS A 55 2.24 -10.12 -15.89
CA HIS A 55 1.33 -9.08 -16.37
C HIS A 55 1.07 -7.97 -15.35
N VAL A 56 1.42 -8.19 -14.08
CA VAL A 56 1.33 -7.16 -13.03
C VAL A 56 2.43 -6.12 -13.22
N LEU A 57 3.63 -6.58 -13.57
CA LEU A 57 4.78 -5.71 -13.81
C LEU A 57 4.53 -4.75 -14.98
N LEU A 58 5.12 -3.56 -14.87
CA LEU A 58 5.13 -2.53 -15.89
C LEU A 58 6.21 -2.80 -16.93
N SER A 59 5.94 -2.39 -18.16
CA SER A 59 6.91 -2.42 -19.24
C SER A 59 7.98 -1.33 -19.09
N ILE A 60 9.13 -1.53 -19.71
CA ILE A 60 10.21 -0.51 -19.77
C ILE A 60 9.72 0.84 -20.30
N GLY A 61 8.73 0.86 -21.21
CA GLY A 61 8.16 2.12 -21.71
C GLY A 61 7.42 2.90 -20.63
N GLU A 62 6.65 2.19 -19.79
CA GLU A 62 5.93 2.77 -18.64
C GLU A 62 6.92 3.22 -17.57
N LEU A 63 7.93 2.40 -17.22
CA LEU A 63 8.98 2.78 -16.26
C LEU A 63 9.69 4.07 -16.67
N ASN A 64 10.16 4.14 -17.93
CA ASN A 64 10.78 5.35 -18.48
C ASN A 64 9.86 6.57 -18.39
N GLY A 65 8.57 6.39 -18.71
CA GLY A 65 7.58 7.47 -18.63
C GLY A 65 7.38 8.00 -17.21
N ILE A 66 7.37 7.12 -16.21
CA ILE A 66 7.15 7.48 -14.81
C ILE A 66 8.35 8.20 -14.22
N VAL A 67 9.56 7.66 -14.39
CA VAL A 67 10.77 8.28 -13.80
C VAL A 67 11.39 9.36 -14.69
N GLY A 68 10.81 9.65 -15.85
CA GLY A 68 11.33 10.67 -16.77
C GLY A 68 12.60 10.26 -17.53
N SER A 69 12.87 8.96 -17.65
CA SER A 69 13.97 8.41 -18.44
C SER A 69 13.53 8.07 -19.88
N THR A 70 14.51 7.71 -20.71
CA THR A 70 14.29 7.14 -22.05
C THR A 70 15.19 5.95 -22.36
N GLN A 71 16.06 5.57 -21.41
CA GLN A 71 17.17 4.65 -21.66
C GLN A 71 17.20 3.46 -20.69
N MET A 72 16.23 3.35 -19.77
CA MET A 72 16.19 2.23 -18.83
C MET A 72 16.09 0.89 -19.56
N LYS A 73 16.77 -0.10 -18.98
CA LYS A 73 16.70 -1.50 -19.40
C LYS A 73 16.58 -2.38 -18.17
N VAL A 74 15.93 -3.52 -18.35
CA VAL A 74 15.95 -4.58 -17.34
C VAL A 74 17.39 -5.07 -17.18
N THR A 75 17.87 -5.09 -15.95
CA THR A 75 19.21 -5.55 -15.59
C THR A 75 19.19 -6.77 -14.68
N SER A 76 18.07 -7.05 -14.01
CA SER A 76 17.85 -8.23 -13.19
C SER A 76 16.40 -8.69 -13.28
N GLU A 77 16.19 -10.01 -13.25
CA GLU A 77 14.87 -10.64 -13.14
C GLU A 77 15.02 -11.84 -12.21
N LEU A 78 14.18 -11.90 -11.16
CA LEU A 78 14.21 -12.97 -10.17
C LEU A 78 12.81 -13.55 -9.95
N GLU A 79 12.77 -14.83 -9.59
CA GLU A 79 11.56 -15.55 -9.15
C GLU A 79 11.71 -16.08 -7.71
N GLU A 80 12.76 -15.65 -7.00
CA GLU A 80 13.10 -16.00 -5.63
C GLU A 80 13.46 -14.74 -4.83
N MET A 81 13.17 -14.75 -3.53
CA MET A 81 13.47 -13.64 -2.62
C MET A 81 14.99 -13.56 -2.37
N THR A 82 15.49 -12.36 -2.11
CA THR A 82 16.89 -12.10 -1.74
C THR A 82 17.09 -12.10 -0.21
N ASP A 83 18.34 -12.07 0.25
CA ASP A 83 18.66 -11.94 1.68
C ASP A 83 19.85 -11.00 1.84
N HIS A 84 19.55 -9.74 2.17
CA HIS A 84 20.50 -8.70 2.49
C HIS A 84 20.52 -8.41 4.01
N SER A 85 19.96 -9.29 4.85
CA SER A 85 19.87 -9.06 6.30
C SER A 85 21.23 -8.93 7.00
N GLY A 86 22.29 -9.49 6.40
CA GLY A 86 23.66 -9.35 6.89
C GLY A 86 24.33 -8.01 6.53
N GLU A 87 23.74 -7.24 5.62
CA GLU A 87 24.30 -5.98 5.10
C GLU A 87 23.76 -4.76 5.85
N VAL A 88 22.60 -4.89 6.50
CA VAL A 88 21.94 -3.82 7.26
C VAL A 88 22.31 -3.83 8.75
N SER A 89 22.54 -2.64 9.29
CA SER A 89 22.85 -2.47 10.73
C SER A 89 21.67 -2.79 11.65
N ASP A 90 20.44 -2.71 11.14
CA ASP A 90 19.21 -3.02 11.87
C ASP A 90 18.29 -3.91 11.02
N PRO A 91 18.31 -5.24 11.21
CA PRO A 91 17.48 -6.17 10.46
C PRO A 91 15.97 -5.98 10.65
N ASP A 92 15.52 -5.34 11.74
CA ASP A 92 14.09 -5.04 11.91
C ASP A 92 13.58 -4.01 10.88
N CYS A 93 14.50 -3.24 10.27
CA CYS A 93 14.22 -2.27 9.21
C CYS A 93 14.56 -2.77 7.81
N LEU A 94 14.91 -4.05 7.65
CA LEU A 94 15.27 -4.65 6.37
C LEU A 94 14.18 -4.41 5.31
N GLY A 95 12.92 -4.73 5.61
CA GLY A 95 11.81 -4.54 4.67
C GLY A 95 11.46 -3.08 4.40
N ALA A 96 12.00 -2.12 5.13
CA ALA A 96 11.83 -0.69 4.83
C ALA A 96 12.91 -0.19 3.87
N ILE A 97 14.08 -0.86 3.80
CA ILE A 97 15.26 -0.42 3.03
C ILE A 97 15.59 -1.29 1.82
N TYR A 98 15.05 -2.53 1.76
CA TYR A 98 15.10 -3.43 0.61
C TYR A 98 13.72 -4.03 0.30
N GLY A 99 13.47 -4.35 -0.96
CA GLY A 99 12.29 -5.10 -1.43
C GLY A 99 12.59 -6.60 -1.55
N ALA A 100 11.54 -7.42 -1.68
CA ALA A 100 11.67 -8.85 -2.02
C ALA A 100 12.58 -9.69 -1.08
N GLU A 101 12.61 -9.38 0.21
CA GLU A 101 13.53 -9.99 1.18
C GLU A 101 12.97 -11.27 1.86
N GLU A 102 13.71 -12.37 1.80
CA GLU A 102 13.35 -13.65 2.41
C GLU A 102 13.09 -13.50 3.92
N PRO A 103 13.96 -12.85 4.72
CA PRO A 103 13.73 -12.74 6.16
C PRO A 103 12.48 -11.92 6.50
N VAL A 104 12.06 -11.03 5.61
CA VAL A 104 10.84 -10.20 5.76
C VAL A 104 9.59 -11.01 5.42
N PHE A 105 9.65 -11.78 4.33
CA PHE A 105 8.52 -12.58 3.86
C PHE A 105 8.41 -13.97 4.52
N ALA A 106 9.45 -14.40 5.24
CA ALA A 106 9.55 -15.71 5.87
C ALA A 106 8.32 -16.03 6.73
N GLY A 107 7.73 -17.20 6.50
CA GLY A 107 6.56 -17.68 7.26
C GLY A 107 5.24 -16.95 6.99
N SER A 108 5.20 -15.90 6.16
CA SER A 108 3.96 -15.21 5.76
C SER A 108 3.03 -16.10 4.90
N GLY A 109 3.62 -17.10 4.24
CA GLY A 109 2.91 -18.06 3.40
C GLY A 109 2.63 -17.57 1.98
N TRP A 110 3.48 -16.67 1.46
CA TRP A 110 3.58 -16.38 0.03
C TRP A 110 3.89 -17.66 -0.77
N THR A 111 3.65 -17.62 -2.09
CA THR A 111 3.67 -18.82 -2.95
C THR A 111 4.39 -18.67 -4.28
N ALA A 112 4.50 -17.45 -4.83
CA ALA A 112 5.28 -17.13 -6.01
C ALA A 112 5.64 -15.64 -5.98
N LEU A 113 6.71 -15.25 -6.68
CA LEU A 113 7.01 -13.85 -6.92
C LEU A 113 7.50 -13.61 -8.35
N ARG A 114 7.45 -12.34 -8.76
CA ARG A 114 8.21 -11.79 -9.87
C ARG A 114 8.88 -10.52 -9.39
N ASP A 115 10.18 -10.44 -9.57
CA ASP A 115 10.96 -9.27 -9.27
C ASP A 115 11.76 -8.83 -10.49
N GLN A 116 11.82 -7.53 -10.74
CA GLN A 116 12.56 -6.96 -11.85
C GLN A 116 13.20 -5.63 -11.46
N VAL A 117 14.50 -5.54 -11.71
CA VAL A 117 15.28 -4.31 -11.60
C VAL A 117 15.55 -3.72 -12.98
N ALA A 118 15.30 -2.43 -13.14
CA ALA A 118 15.60 -1.66 -14.34
C ALA A 118 16.35 -0.36 -14.02
N ARG A 119 17.33 -0.01 -14.86
CA ARG A 119 18.14 1.21 -14.75
C ARG A 119 18.78 1.57 -16.09
N GLU A 120 19.31 2.78 -16.24
CA GLU A 120 20.12 3.11 -17.42
C GLU A 120 21.42 2.27 -17.48
N PRO A 121 21.94 1.96 -18.68
CA PRO A 121 23.23 1.29 -18.83
C PRO A 121 24.40 2.14 -18.32
N GLY A 122 25.39 1.50 -17.70
CA GLY A 122 26.57 2.16 -17.14
C GLY A 122 26.66 1.97 -15.63
N GLU A 123 27.71 2.50 -15.02
CA GLU A 123 27.89 2.48 -13.56
C GLU A 123 27.20 3.69 -12.89
N ASP A 124 27.09 4.81 -13.61
CA ASP A 124 26.49 6.06 -13.12
C ASP A 124 25.07 6.24 -13.70
N ASN A 125 24.11 5.41 -13.27
CA ASN A 125 22.72 5.55 -13.69
C ASN A 125 22.01 6.70 -12.95
N GLU A 126 21.12 7.41 -13.66
CA GLU A 126 20.34 8.51 -13.11
C GLU A 126 19.09 8.00 -12.36
N HIS A 127 18.59 6.82 -12.74
CA HIS A 127 17.44 6.19 -12.13
C HIS A 127 17.69 4.71 -11.88
N TRP A 128 17.10 4.22 -10.80
CA TRP A 128 17.01 2.79 -10.50
C TRP A 128 15.60 2.48 -10.05
N VAL A 129 14.99 1.46 -10.64
CA VAL A 129 13.64 1.02 -10.31
C VAL A 129 13.65 -0.47 -10.07
N GLU A 130 12.96 -0.88 -9.01
CA GLU A 130 12.62 -2.28 -8.77
C GLU A 130 11.11 -2.39 -8.65
N GLN A 131 10.57 -3.46 -9.20
CA GLN A 131 9.15 -3.77 -9.14
C GLN A 131 8.96 -5.25 -8.83
N THR A 132 8.20 -5.51 -7.78
CA THR A 132 7.99 -6.85 -7.26
C THR A 132 6.49 -7.13 -7.15
N ALA A 133 6.07 -8.31 -7.58
CA ALA A 133 4.71 -8.81 -7.38
C ALA A 133 4.77 -10.17 -6.65
N VAL A 134 4.20 -10.25 -5.46
CA VAL A 134 4.26 -11.42 -4.56
C VAL A 134 2.86 -12.01 -4.37
N LEU A 135 2.70 -13.28 -4.72
CA LEU A 135 1.43 -13.99 -4.68
C LEU A 135 1.20 -14.70 -3.34
N TYR A 136 0.01 -14.50 -2.78
CA TYR A 136 -0.50 -15.23 -1.63
C TYR A 136 -1.62 -16.21 -2.00
N PRO A 137 -1.89 -17.22 -1.17
CA PRO A 137 -3.03 -18.13 -1.36
C PRO A 137 -4.40 -17.46 -1.25
N SER A 138 -4.51 -16.33 -0.54
CA SER A 138 -5.75 -15.59 -0.37
C SER A 138 -5.53 -14.11 -0.14
N ALA A 139 -6.58 -13.33 -0.36
CA ALA A 139 -6.56 -11.89 -0.11
C ALA A 139 -6.35 -11.56 1.37
N GLU A 140 -6.88 -12.37 2.30
CA GLU A 140 -6.67 -12.11 3.73
C GLU A 140 -5.20 -12.26 4.14
N LYS A 141 -4.47 -13.19 3.51
CA LYS A 141 -3.04 -13.37 3.80
C LYS A 141 -2.19 -12.22 3.25
N ALA A 142 -2.48 -11.77 2.03
CA ALA A 142 -1.82 -10.60 1.47
C ALA A 142 -2.10 -9.37 2.34
N GLN A 143 -3.36 -9.10 2.68
CA GLN A 143 -3.71 -7.98 3.55
C GLN A 143 -3.02 -8.05 4.92
N LYS A 144 -2.96 -9.24 5.53
CA LYS A 144 -2.25 -9.44 6.80
C LYS A 144 -0.77 -9.05 6.69
N PHE A 145 -0.10 -9.47 5.62
CA PHE A 145 1.30 -9.11 5.39
C PHE A 145 1.46 -7.60 5.20
N PHE A 146 0.60 -6.97 4.39
CA PHE A 146 0.62 -5.51 4.22
C PHE A 146 0.48 -4.76 5.55
N ASP A 147 -0.45 -5.18 6.41
CA ASP A 147 -0.65 -4.57 7.73
C ASP A 147 0.57 -4.78 8.66
N GLU A 148 1.23 -5.94 8.57
CA GLU A 148 2.46 -6.25 9.30
C GLU A 148 3.62 -5.37 8.82
N SER A 149 3.83 -5.26 7.51
CA SER A 149 4.84 -4.40 6.89
C SER A 149 4.65 -2.93 7.23
N LYS A 150 3.41 -2.42 7.17
CA LYS A 150 3.06 -1.06 7.62
C LYS A 150 3.51 -0.79 9.05
N ASN A 151 3.29 -1.73 9.96
CA ASN A 151 3.72 -1.58 11.35
C ASN A 151 5.25 -1.59 11.51
N SER A 152 5.95 -2.42 10.73
CA SER A 152 7.42 -2.46 10.75
C SER A 152 8.03 -1.17 10.19
N TRP A 153 7.58 -0.73 9.02
CA TRP A 153 8.06 0.52 8.39
C TRP A 153 7.81 1.74 9.28
N GLN A 154 6.66 1.77 9.97
CA GLN A 154 6.35 2.85 10.91
C GLN A 154 7.31 2.91 12.11
N LYS A 155 7.88 1.78 12.54
CA LYS A 155 8.88 1.75 13.62
C LYS A 155 10.25 2.24 13.15
N CYS A 156 10.55 2.08 11.87
CA CYS A 156 11.78 2.55 11.23
C CYS A 156 11.72 4.02 10.82
N ALA A 157 10.53 4.62 10.79
CA ALA A 157 10.36 6.02 10.45
C ALA A 157 11.19 6.95 11.36
N GLY A 158 12.02 7.80 10.74
CA GLY A 158 12.88 8.77 11.43
C GLY A 158 14.18 8.19 12.00
N SER A 159 14.49 6.92 11.70
CA SER A 159 15.79 6.32 12.03
C SER A 159 16.78 6.46 10.87
N SER A 160 18.03 6.07 11.13
CA SER A 160 19.01 5.85 10.07
C SER A 160 19.54 4.42 10.16
N VAL A 161 19.75 3.79 9.02
CA VAL A 161 20.26 2.43 8.89
C VAL A 161 21.53 2.45 8.05
N SER A 162 22.59 1.79 8.50
CA SER A 162 23.78 1.60 7.67
C SER A 162 23.63 0.35 6.81
N VAL A 163 24.06 0.45 5.56
CA VAL A 163 24.08 -0.63 4.56
C VAL A 163 25.51 -0.83 4.10
N ASP A 164 26.02 -2.05 4.17
CA ASP A 164 27.35 -2.45 3.69
C ASP A 164 27.23 -3.28 2.40
N ASP A 165 27.66 -2.71 1.27
CA ASP A 165 27.62 -3.38 -0.05
C ASP A 165 28.85 -4.27 -0.33
N GLY A 166 29.71 -4.46 0.68
CA GLY A 166 30.97 -5.19 0.59
C GLY A 166 32.16 -4.35 0.09
N ALA A 167 31.93 -3.17 -0.47
CA ALA A 167 32.96 -2.21 -0.86
C ALA A 167 33.00 -1.00 0.08
N ALA A 168 31.83 -0.54 0.53
CA ALA A 168 31.67 0.57 1.44
C ALA A 168 30.40 0.45 2.28
N THR A 169 30.36 1.21 3.36
CA THR A 169 29.17 1.37 4.20
C THR A 169 28.55 2.73 3.96
N TYR A 170 27.24 2.75 3.70
CA TYR A 170 26.47 3.97 3.49
C TYR A 170 25.41 4.12 4.56
N LEU A 171 25.18 5.36 5.01
CA LEU A 171 24.12 5.67 5.94
C LEU A 171 22.88 6.15 5.19
N TRP A 172 21.75 5.48 5.43
CA TRP A 172 20.46 5.81 4.84
C TRP A 172 19.53 6.35 5.91
N GLN A 173 19.02 7.56 5.71
CA GLN A 173 17.97 8.11 6.55
C GLN A 173 16.61 7.63 6.05
N ILE A 174 15.79 7.11 6.96
CA ILE A 174 14.42 6.65 6.66
C ILE A 174 13.45 7.73 7.11
N ASP A 175 12.66 8.28 6.19
CA ASP A 175 11.71 9.33 6.49
C ASP A 175 10.39 8.79 7.08
N SER A 176 9.45 9.70 7.33
CA SER A 176 8.13 9.34 7.85
C SER A 176 7.36 8.47 6.85
N LEU A 177 6.69 7.44 7.38
CA LEU A 177 5.75 6.63 6.62
C LEU A 177 4.52 7.46 6.22
N THR A 178 4.14 7.40 4.96
CA THR A 178 2.82 7.82 4.49
C THR A 178 1.97 6.56 4.26
N ALA A 179 0.74 6.56 4.74
CA ALA A 179 -0.13 5.39 4.66
C ALA A 179 -1.56 5.76 4.26
N GLU A 180 -2.04 5.07 3.24
CA GLU A 180 -3.43 5.05 2.79
C GLU A 180 -4.04 3.67 3.10
N ASP A 181 -5.24 3.38 2.59
CA ASP A 181 -5.97 2.14 2.89
C ASP A 181 -5.22 0.89 2.35
N ASN A 182 -4.64 0.98 1.15
CA ASN A 182 -4.01 -0.14 0.45
C ASN A 182 -2.62 0.17 -0.12
N LEU A 183 -2.05 1.33 0.25
CA LEU A 183 -0.74 1.80 -0.20
C LEU A 183 -0.01 2.41 0.99
N ILE A 184 1.25 2.03 1.18
CA ILE A 184 2.20 2.72 2.07
C ILE A 184 3.40 3.16 1.24
N THR A 185 3.97 4.31 1.60
CA THR A 185 5.16 4.83 0.94
C THR A 185 6.11 5.43 1.98
N GLN A 186 7.42 5.29 1.74
CA GLN A 186 8.45 5.85 2.60
C GLN A 186 9.62 6.32 1.75
N MET A 187 10.14 7.52 2.05
CA MET A 187 11.36 8.01 1.41
C MET A 187 12.58 7.53 2.20
N THR A 188 13.64 7.21 1.49
CA THR A 188 14.96 7.01 2.05
C THR A 188 15.98 7.86 1.30
N ALA A 189 16.93 8.44 2.01
CA ALA A 189 17.96 9.29 1.43
C ALA A 189 19.34 8.82 1.88
N GLN A 190 20.27 8.71 0.94
CA GLN A 190 21.64 8.33 1.23
C GLN A 190 22.44 9.57 1.65
N GLU A 191 23.12 9.49 2.79
CA GLU A 191 24.00 10.58 3.24
C GLU A 191 25.19 10.76 2.28
N ASP A 192 25.62 12.00 2.10
CA ASP A 192 26.74 12.41 1.24
C ASP A 192 26.66 11.98 -0.24
N ALA A 193 25.47 11.59 -0.72
CA ALA A 193 25.23 11.10 -2.08
C ALA A 193 24.62 12.15 -3.03
N GLN A 194 24.90 13.43 -2.81
CA GLN A 194 24.45 14.54 -3.67
C GLN A 194 22.91 14.60 -3.90
N GLY A 195 22.14 14.08 -2.94
CA GLY A 195 20.68 14.06 -3.01
C GLY A 195 20.09 12.80 -3.64
N TRP A 196 20.88 11.75 -3.86
CA TRP A 196 20.34 10.43 -4.20
C TRP A 196 19.38 9.95 -3.11
N GLY A 197 18.16 9.63 -3.52
CA GLY A 197 17.13 9.12 -2.65
C GLY A 197 16.20 8.19 -3.39
N CYS A 198 15.46 7.42 -2.62
CA CYS A 198 14.52 6.45 -3.10
C CYS A 198 13.17 6.64 -2.43
N GLN A 199 12.10 6.37 -3.18
CA GLN A 199 10.82 6.08 -2.60
C GLN A 199 10.62 4.56 -2.64
N HIS A 200 10.26 3.99 -1.50
CA HIS A 200 9.73 2.64 -1.39
C HIS A 200 8.22 2.73 -1.26
N ALA A 201 7.49 1.97 -2.07
CA ALA A 201 6.05 1.82 -2.01
C ALA A 201 5.68 0.35 -1.89
N MET A 202 4.73 0.04 -1.01
CA MET A 202 4.08 -1.26 -0.95
C MET A 202 2.58 -1.07 -1.09
N SER A 203 1.93 -1.89 -1.91
CA SER A 203 0.48 -1.92 -2.03
C SER A 203 -0.07 -3.35 -2.00
N VAL A 204 -1.38 -3.46 -1.76
CA VAL A 204 -2.08 -4.75 -1.73
C VAL A 204 -3.32 -4.72 -2.63
N VAL A 205 -3.47 -5.76 -3.45
CA VAL A 205 -4.64 -5.94 -4.32
C VAL A 205 -4.97 -7.43 -4.46
N SER A 206 -6.21 -7.80 -4.16
CA SER A 206 -6.62 -9.21 -4.10
C SER A 206 -5.66 -10.02 -3.21
N ASN A 207 -5.09 -11.11 -3.72
CA ASN A 207 -4.08 -11.94 -3.07
C ASN A 207 -2.64 -11.60 -3.49
N VAL A 208 -2.36 -10.37 -3.91
CA VAL A 208 -1.02 -9.95 -4.36
C VAL A 208 -0.54 -8.76 -3.53
N ILE A 209 0.71 -8.85 -3.07
CA ILE A 209 1.50 -7.72 -2.58
C ILE A 209 2.32 -7.19 -3.75
N ILE A 210 2.34 -5.88 -3.91
CA ILE A 210 3.18 -5.17 -4.86
C ILE A 210 4.18 -4.36 -4.04
N GLU A 211 5.46 -4.50 -4.34
CA GLU A 211 6.50 -3.58 -3.88
C GLU A 211 7.07 -2.85 -5.10
N ALA A 212 7.37 -1.57 -4.93
CA ALA A 212 8.01 -0.76 -5.94
C ALA A 212 9.03 0.16 -5.29
N TRP A 213 10.20 0.23 -5.90
CA TRP A 213 11.23 1.21 -5.57
C TRP A 213 11.47 2.11 -6.77
N ALA A 214 11.62 3.40 -6.51
CA ALA A 214 12.11 4.35 -7.50
C ALA A 214 13.17 5.21 -6.85
N CYS A 215 14.38 5.19 -7.40
CA CYS A 215 15.53 5.94 -6.94
C CYS A 215 16.04 6.90 -8.00
N GLY A 216 16.59 8.02 -7.56
CA GLY A 216 17.09 9.10 -8.40
C GLY A 216 17.38 10.36 -7.60
N TYR A 217 17.80 11.42 -8.29
CA TYR A 217 18.15 12.70 -7.66
C TYR A 217 16.94 13.64 -7.43
N SER A 218 15.75 13.28 -7.91
CA SER A 218 14.55 14.12 -7.82
C SER A 218 13.26 13.36 -7.56
N ILE A 219 13.34 12.19 -6.93
CA ILE A 219 12.20 11.32 -6.60
C ILE A 219 11.27 11.99 -5.60
N LYS A 220 9.97 11.79 -5.79
CA LYS A 220 8.85 12.24 -4.95
C LYS A 220 7.80 11.15 -4.78
N ASP A 221 7.09 10.81 -5.85
CA ASP A 221 5.90 9.93 -5.86
C ASP A 221 5.94 8.88 -6.97
N GLU A 222 7.10 8.68 -7.60
CA GLU A 222 7.31 7.75 -8.69
C GLU A 222 7.04 6.30 -8.25
N ALA A 223 7.52 5.86 -7.09
CA ALA A 223 7.24 4.49 -6.60
C ALA A 223 5.76 4.28 -6.24
N ALA A 224 5.11 5.31 -5.70
CA ALA A 224 3.67 5.29 -5.48
C ALA A 224 2.90 5.15 -6.80
N THR A 225 3.35 5.85 -7.85
CA THR A 225 2.79 5.77 -9.20
C THR A 225 2.99 4.39 -9.79
N LEU A 226 4.20 3.82 -9.69
CA LEU A 226 4.51 2.44 -10.09
C LEU A 226 3.56 1.43 -9.43
N ALA A 227 3.45 1.48 -8.10
CA ALA A 227 2.62 0.54 -7.33
C ALA A 227 1.13 0.64 -7.71
N ASN A 228 0.62 1.85 -7.99
CA ASN A 228 -0.75 2.05 -8.44
C ASN A 228 -1.00 1.51 -9.85
N GLU A 229 -0.09 1.74 -10.81
CA GLU A 229 -0.24 1.19 -12.16
C GLU A 229 -0.11 -0.35 -12.18
N MET A 230 0.77 -0.92 -11.36
CA MET A 230 0.85 -2.36 -11.15
C MET A 230 -0.43 -2.93 -10.53
N THR A 231 -1.03 -2.20 -9.58
CA THR A 231 -2.32 -2.56 -8.98
C THR A 231 -3.43 -2.57 -10.03
N ASP A 232 -3.45 -1.60 -10.94
CA ASP A 232 -4.38 -1.56 -12.06
C ASP A 232 -4.15 -2.71 -13.05
N ASN A 233 -2.89 -3.07 -13.31
CA ASN A 233 -2.54 -4.24 -14.11
C ASN A 233 -3.07 -5.53 -13.50
N ALA A 234 -2.91 -5.72 -12.18
CA ALA A 234 -3.43 -6.89 -11.46
C ALA A 234 -4.97 -6.98 -11.53
N ALA A 235 -5.67 -5.86 -11.68
CA ALA A 235 -7.12 -5.81 -11.81
C ALA A 235 -7.65 -6.12 -13.22
N LYS A 236 -6.77 -6.15 -14.24
CA LYS A 236 -7.14 -6.49 -15.62
C LYS A 236 -7.38 -8.00 -15.75
N LYS A 237 -8.40 -8.38 -16.54
CA LYS A 237 -8.79 -9.78 -16.77
C LYS A 237 -7.84 -10.48 -17.75
#